data_AF-A0A9D6GBI8-F1
#
_entry.id   AF-A0A9D6GBI8-F1
#
_cell.length_a   1.000
_cell.length_b   1.000
_cell.length_c   1.000
_cell.angle_alpha   90.00
_cell.angle_beta   90.00
_cell.angle_gamma   90.00
#
_symmetry.space_group_name_H-M   'P 1'
#
loop_
_entity.id
_entity.type
_entity.pdbx_description
1 polymer ?
#
loop_
_entity_poly.entity_id
_entity_poly.type
_entity_poly.pdbx_seq_one_letter_code
_entity_poly.pdbx_strand_id
1 'polypeptide(L)'
;MIRRRRIAYAEYHRALAFLAEVGRAGEIPLLLDVFLETMVDEVSHGDGPGTESCLEGPYYVVGAPQLARPYVLPQREDEPGQVLCFSGSVRSTEGRPLDGAELDLWQADATGRYSRFDYPEPRWNLRGRLRTDEQGRIEVRTEVPAAYEIPKAGPTGKLLAALGRHAFRPAHLH
;
A
#
# COMPACT_ATOMS: atom_id res chain seq x y z
N MET A 1 9.98 -11.94 26.70
CA MET A 1 9.39 -13.00 25.84
C MET A 1 10.18 -14.32 25.90
N ILE A 2 11.48 -14.34 25.53
CA ILE A 2 12.34 -15.55 25.47
C ILE A 2 12.30 -16.41 26.76
N ARG A 3 12.61 -15.84 27.92
CA ARG A 3 12.58 -16.57 29.22
C ARG A 3 11.19 -17.13 29.55
N ARG A 4 10.14 -16.36 29.28
CA ARG A 4 8.74 -16.71 29.57
C ARG A 4 8.26 -17.88 28.69
N ARG A 5 8.66 -17.92 27.43
CA ARG A 5 8.32 -19.00 26.48
C ARG A 5 9.35 -20.14 26.46
N ARG A 6 10.44 -20.03 27.24
CA ARG A 6 11.53 -21.01 27.33
C ARG A 6 12.11 -21.36 25.95
N ILE A 7 12.33 -20.35 25.11
CA ILE A 7 12.87 -20.53 23.76
C ILE A 7 14.27 -21.14 23.84
N ALA A 8 14.48 -22.26 23.15
CA ALA A 8 15.73 -23.00 23.15
C ALA A 8 16.63 -22.64 21.95
N TYR A 9 17.90 -23.06 21.98
CA TYR A 9 18.86 -22.77 20.91
C TYR A 9 18.39 -23.21 19.52
N ALA A 10 17.71 -24.35 19.42
CA ALA A 10 17.19 -24.83 18.14
C ALA A 10 16.19 -23.85 17.51
N GLU A 11 15.30 -23.27 18.31
CA GLU A 11 14.32 -22.27 17.86
C GLU A 11 15.01 -20.94 17.54
N TYR A 12 15.98 -20.53 18.36
CA TYR A 12 16.80 -19.34 18.10
C TYR A 12 17.54 -19.42 16.76
N HIS A 13 18.19 -20.56 16.45
CA HIS A 13 18.87 -20.75 15.17
C HIS A 13 17.91 -20.74 13.98
N ARG A 14 16.69 -21.28 14.14
CA ARG A 14 15.64 -21.18 13.11
C ARG A 14 15.21 -19.72 12.89
N ALA A 15 15.05 -18.95 13.97
CA ALA A 15 14.71 -17.52 13.87
C ALA A 15 15.81 -16.72 13.15
N LEU A 16 17.09 -16.98 13.45
CA LEU A 16 18.20 -16.34 12.74
C LEU A 16 18.20 -16.70 11.25
N ALA A 17 18.02 -17.98 10.90
CA ALA A 17 17.95 -18.42 9.52
C ALA A 17 16.78 -17.77 8.76
N PHE A 18 15.62 -17.63 9.41
CA PHE A 18 14.46 -16.93 8.88
C PHE A 18 14.77 -15.46 8.58
N LEU A 19 15.35 -14.72 9.53
CA LEU A 19 15.71 -13.30 9.32
C LEU A 19 16.73 -13.13 8.18
N ALA A 20 17.69 -14.06 8.05
CA ALA A 20 18.62 -14.07 6.94
C ALA A 20 17.95 -14.37 5.58
N GLU A 21 16.90 -15.20 5.55
CA GLU A 21 16.08 -15.45 4.37
C GLU A 21 15.30 -14.18 3.97
N VAL A 22 14.67 -13.50 4.93
CA VAL A 22 13.96 -12.22 4.72
C VAL A 22 14.89 -11.18 4.09
N GLY A 23 16.09 -11.02 4.65
CA GLY A 23 17.09 -10.09 4.11
C GLY A 23 17.51 -10.42 2.68
N ARG A 24 17.77 -11.69 2.37
CA ARG A 24 18.15 -12.12 1.01
C ARG A 24 17.01 -11.98 0.00
N ALA A 25 15.77 -12.15 0.44
CA ALA A 25 14.58 -11.96 -0.40
C ALA A 25 14.24 -10.48 -0.62
N GLY A 26 14.89 -9.55 0.09
CA GLY A 26 14.52 -8.13 0.05
C GLY A 26 13.18 -7.82 0.74
N GLU A 27 12.69 -8.73 1.59
CA GLU A 27 11.36 -8.62 2.23
C GLU A 27 11.40 -7.94 3.60
N ILE A 28 12.49 -7.27 3.98
CA ILE A 28 12.55 -6.59 5.28
C ILE A 28 11.42 -5.54 5.41
N PRO A 29 11.20 -4.63 4.43
CA PRO A 29 10.08 -3.68 4.52
C PRO A 29 8.74 -4.41 4.61
N LEU A 30 8.47 -5.35 3.70
CA LEU A 30 7.22 -6.11 3.68
C LEU A 30 6.93 -6.83 5.01
N LEU A 31 7.94 -7.47 5.61
CA LEU A 31 7.77 -8.16 6.90
C LEU A 31 7.41 -7.18 8.02
N LEU A 32 8.10 -6.04 8.09
CA LEU A 32 7.85 -5.06 9.15
C LEU A 32 6.49 -4.37 8.96
N ASP A 33 6.14 -4.05 7.73
CA ASP A 33 4.89 -3.35 7.38
C ASP A 33 3.65 -4.20 7.72
N VAL A 34 3.72 -5.51 7.42
CA VAL A 34 2.63 -6.46 7.71
C VAL A 34 2.32 -6.58 9.21
N PHE A 35 3.32 -6.44 10.08
CA PHE A 35 3.15 -6.76 11.51
C PHE A 35 3.27 -5.56 12.44
N LEU A 36 3.91 -4.47 12.03
CA LEU A 36 4.31 -3.38 12.94
C LEU A 36 3.88 -1.99 12.46
N GLU A 37 3.76 -1.74 11.16
CA GLU A 37 3.58 -0.37 10.64
C GLU A 37 2.27 0.27 11.11
N THR A 38 1.19 -0.49 11.28
CA THR A 38 -0.06 0.03 11.89
C THR A 38 0.20 0.67 13.26
N MET A 39 1.05 0.07 14.10
CA MET A 39 1.36 0.64 15.42
C MET A 39 2.23 1.91 15.30
N VAL A 40 3.07 2.00 14.26
CA VAL A 40 3.86 3.19 13.97
C VAL A 40 2.96 4.33 13.50
N ASP A 41 1.99 4.01 12.64
CA ASP A 41 0.97 4.94 12.15
C ASP A 41 0.12 5.49 13.30
N GLU A 42 -0.41 4.61 14.17
CA GLU A 42 -1.19 4.99 15.35
C GLU A 42 -0.44 5.96 16.27
N VAL A 43 0.86 5.73 16.51
CA VAL A 43 1.66 6.62 17.36
C VAL A 43 1.97 7.96 16.66
N SER A 44 2.12 7.93 15.33
CA SER A 44 2.53 9.11 14.55
C SER A 44 1.37 10.06 14.28
N HIS A 45 0.19 9.52 13.98
CA HIS A 45 -0.97 10.29 13.54
C HIS A 45 -2.08 10.36 14.60
N GLY A 46 -2.19 9.33 15.46
CA GLY A 46 -3.13 9.28 16.58
C GLY A 46 -4.59 9.61 16.20
N ASP A 47 -5.36 10.06 17.19
CA ASP A 47 -6.76 10.48 17.01
C ASP A 47 -6.87 11.95 16.61
N GLY A 48 -6.09 12.36 15.60
CA GLY A 48 -6.14 13.73 15.07
C GLY A 48 -7.54 14.07 14.52
N PRO A 49 -7.93 15.36 14.47
CA PRO A 49 -9.25 15.79 13.99
C PRO A 49 -9.48 15.61 12.47
N GLY A 50 -8.52 15.00 11.75
CA GLY A 50 -8.53 14.80 10.31
C GLY A 50 -9.19 13.48 9.88
N THR A 51 -8.95 13.10 8.62
CA THR A 51 -9.28 11.75 8.14
C THR A 51 -8.38 10.73 8.84
N GLU A 52 -8.93 9.59 9.22
CA GLU A 52 -8.18 8.48 9.82
C GLU A 52 -7.02 8.08 8.90
N SER A 53 -5.83 7.92 9.49
CA SER A 53 -4.65 7.47 8.76
C SER A 53 -4.69 5.96 8.53
N CYS A 54 -3.88 5.49 7.60
CA CYS A 54 -3.58 4.09 7.42
C CYS A 54 -2.11 3.97 6.97
N LEU A 55 -1.55 2.78 7.14
CA LEU A 55 -0.19 2.45 6.75
C LEU A 55 0.10 2.76 5.26
N GLU A 56 1.30 3.26 4.97
CA GLU A 56 1.77 3.56 3.60
C GLU A 56 2.08 2.25 2.86
N GLY A 57 2.71 1.31 3.56
CA GLY A 57 3.16 0.04 3.02
C GLY A 57 4.36 0.15 2.07
N PRO A 58 4.88 -0.98 1.58
CA PRO A 58 6.20 -1.00 0.95
C PRO A 58 6.19 -0.60 -0.53
N TYR A 59 5.02 -0.24 -1.08
CA TYR A 59 4.82 -0.07 -2.53
C TYR A 59 4.63 1.36 -2.98
N TYR A 60 4.86 2.34 -2.10
CA TYR A 60 4.96 3.74 -2.50
C TYR A 60 6.19 3.97 -3.39
N VAL A 61 6.05 4.83 -4.40
CA VAL A 61 7.15 5.21 -5.30
C VAL A 61 7.10 6.71 -5.56
N VAL A 62 8.11 7.42 -5.07
CA VAL A 62 8.24 8.87 -5.27
C VAL A 62 8.33 9.25 -6.75
N GLY A 63 7.68 10.34 -7.11
CA GLY A 63 7.82 10.97 -8.43
C GLY A 63 6.82 10.48 -9.47
N ALA A 64 5.67 9.96 -9.06
CA ALA A 64 4.54 9.75 -9.96
C ALA A 64 4.19 11.06 -10.73
N PRO A 65 3.72 10.96 -11.98
CA PRO A 65 3.46 12.13 -12.80
C PRO A 65 2.32 12.97 -12.21
N GLN A 66 2.44 14.30 -12.26
CA GLN A 66 1.31 15.19 -12.05
C GLN A 66 0.38 15.07 -13.25
N LEU A 67 -0.86 14.65 -13.02
CA LEU A 67 -1.84 14.47 -14.08
C LEU A 67 -2.53 15.79 -14.42
N ALA A 68 -3.20 15.82 -15.58
CA ALA A 68 -4.06 16.92 -16.02
C ALA A 68 -5.53 16.47 -16.05
N ARG A 69 -6.47 17.40 -15.87
CA ARG A 69 -7.91 17.11 -15.94
C ARG A 69 -8.36 16.85 -17.39
N PRO A 70 -9.34 15.95 -17.64
CA PRO A 70 -9.94 15.03 -16.68
C PRO A 70 -8.92 13.98 -16.24
N TYR A 71 -8.85 13.71 -14.93
CA TYR A 71 -7.83 12.83 -14.40
C TYR A 71 -8.14 11.37 -14.72
N VAL A 72 -7.15 10.69 -15.31
CA VAL A 72 -7.16 9.25 -15.57
C VAL A 72 -5.81 8.73 -15.11
N LEU A 73 -5.79 7.74 -14.23
CA LEU A 73 -4.51 7.14 -13.82
C LEU A 73 -3.81 6.55 -15.05
N PRO A 74 -2.46 6.61 -15.14
CA PRO A 74 -1.75 5.98 -16.25
C PRO A 74 -2.10 4.49 -16.31
N GLN A 75 -2.41 3.97 -17.49
CA GLN A 75 -2.89 2.62 -17.66
C GLN A 75 -2.39 2.04 -18.98
N ARG A 76 -2.36 0.70 -19.11
CA ARG A 76 -2.14 0.02 -20.39
C ARG A 76 -3.29 0.32 -21.36
N GLU A 77 -3.04 0.17 -22.66
CA GLU A 77 -4.08 0.34 -23.69
C GLU A 77 -5.28 -0.60 -23.45
N ASP A 78 -4.99 -1.84 -23.07
CA ASP A 78 -5.97 -2.87 -22.70
C ASP A 78 -5.92 -3.17 -21.19
N GLU A 79 -5.89 -2.14 -20.34
CA GLU A 79 -5.85 -2.34 -18.88
C GLU A 79 -7.06 -3.18 -18.42
N PRO A 80 -6.83 -4.36 -17.81
CA PRO A 80 -7.91 -5.20 -17.35
C PRO A 80 -8.53 -4.63 -16.08
N GLY A 81 -9.82 -4.90 -15.90
CA GLY A 81 -10.54 -4.53 -14.68
C GLY A 81 -11.86 -3.85 -14.97
N GLN A 82 -12.66 -3.68 -13.92
CA GLN A 82 -13.86 -2.85 -14.00
C GLN A 82 -13.45 -1.38 -13.83
N VAL A 83 -13.96 -0.50 -14.69
CA VAL A 83 -13.74 0.94 -14.55
C VAL A 83 -14.31 1.44 -13.22
N LEU A 84 -13.50 2.22 -12.50
CA LEU A 84 -13.84 2.93 -11.27
C LEU A 84 -13.72 4.44 -11.51
N CYS A 85 -14.80 5.17 -11.26
CA CYS A 85 -14.74 6.64 -11.13
C CYS A 85 -14.74 6.97 -9.64
N PHE A 86 -13.62 7.47 -9.14
CA PHE A 86 -13.46 7.91 -7.76
C PHE A 86 -13.61 9.42 -7.69
N SER A 87 -14.52 9.90 -6.85
CA SER A 87 -14.72 11.32 -6.60
C SER A 87 -14.74 11.61 -5.11
N GLY A 88 -14.19 12.75 -4.70
CA GLY A 88 -14.16 13.16 -3.30
C GLY A 88 -13.93 14.65 -3.13
N SER A 89 -13.79 15.08 -1.88
CA SER A 89 -13.37 16.44 -1.55
C SER A 89 -12.42 16.48 -0.37
N VAL A 90 -11.41 17.35 -0.44
CA VAL A 90 -10.46 17.60 0.65
C VAL A 90 -10.85 18.90 1.34
N ARG A 91 -10.97 18.84 2.67
CA ARG A 91 -11.43 19.96 3.52
C ARG A 91 -10.58 20.07 4.78
N SER A 92 -10.52 21.26 5.36
CA SER A 92 -9.99 21.43 6.72
C SER A 92 -10.94 20.82 7.76
N THR A 93 -10.48 20.73 9.01
CA THR A 93 -11.26 20.27 10.17
C THR A 93 -12.44 21.19 10.51
N GLU A 94 -12.43 22.42 9.99
CA GLU A 94 -13.55 23.37 10.06
C GLU A 94 -14.50 23.27 8.85
N GLY A 95 -14.27 22.31 7.95
CA GLY A 95 -15.08 22.08 6.76
C GLY A 95 -14.78 23.00 5.57
N ARG A 96 -13.76 23.87 5.65
CA ARG A 96 -13.37 24.73 4.52
C ARG A 96 -12.78 23.89 3.38
N PRO A 97 -13.19 24.09 2.12
CA PRO A 97 -12.56 23.42 0.98
C PRO A 97 -11.08 23.83 0.87
N LEU A 98 -10.22 22.86 0.54
CA LEU A 98 -8.79 23.10 0.34
C LEU A 98 -8.47 23.05 -1.16
N ASP A 99 -8.30 24.24 -1.75
CA ASP A 99 -7.87 24.40 -3.14
C ASP A 99 -6.40 23.99 -3.32
N GLY A 100 -6.10 23.32 -4.43
CA GLY A 100 -4.76 22.93 -4.81
C GLY A 100 -4.09 21.88 -3.92
N ALA A 101 -4.82 21.24 -3.00
CA ALA A 101 -4.34 20.12 -2.22
C ALA A 101 -3.91 18.99 -3.16
N GLU A 102 -2.69 18.49 -2.96
CA GLU A 102 -2.12 17.40 -3.76
C GLU A 102 -2.51 16.05 -3.16
N LEU A 103 -2.98 15.14 -4.01
CA LEU A 103 -3.18 13.73 -3.67
C LEU A 103 -2.21 12.89 -4.51
N ASP A 104 -1.40 12.04 -3.89
CA ASP A 104 -0.56 11.05 -4.57
C ASP A 104 -1.26 9.70 -4.47
N LEU A 105 -1.82 9.22 -5.59
CA LEU A 105 -2.70 8.05 -5.64
C LEU A 105 -1.97 6.87 -6.29
N TRP A 106 -1.99 5.71 -5.64
CA TRP A 106 -1.51 4.47 -6.24
C TRP A 106 -2.34 3.24 -5.85
N GLN A 107 -2.34 2.24 -6.73
CA GLN A 107 -3.04 0.98 -6.49
C GLN A 107 -2.40 -0.20 -7.21
N ALA A 108 -2.87 -1.40 -6.88
CA ALA A 108 -2.63 -2.60 -7.66
C ALA A 108 -3.51 -2.63 -8.91
N ASP A 109 -3.10 -3.43 -9.90
CA ASP A 109 -3.95 -3.76 -11.05
C ASP A 109 -5.05 -4.79 -10.69
N ALA A 110 -5.90 -5.13 -11.67
CA ALA A 110 -6.96 -6.11 -11.51
C ALA A 110 -6.49 -7.55 -11.21
N THR A 111 -5.17 -7.78 -11.15
CA THR A 111 -4.56 -9.05 -10.73
C THR A 111 -3.79 -8.93 -9.40
N GLY A 112 -3.83 -7.76 -8.76
CA GLY A 112 -3.17 -7.52 -7.48
C GLY A 112 -1.68 -7.19 -7.63
N ARG A 113 -1.23 -6.70 -8.79
CA ARG A 113 0.19 -6.40 -9.06
C ARG A 113 0.47 -4.91 -9.14
N TYR A 114 1.60 -4.47 -8.60
CA TYR A 114 2.04 -3.08 -8.59
C TYR A 114 3.14 -2.82 -9.63
N SER A 115 2.98 -1.72 -10.38
CA SER A 115 4.06 -1.20 -11.23
C SER A 115 5.30 -0.89 -10.40
N ARG A 116 6.48 -1.02 -11.02
CA ARG A 116 7.84 -0.90 -10.42
C ARG A 116 8.31 -2.10 -9.62
N PHE A 117 7.39 -2.93 -9.13
CA PHE A 117 7.71 -4.09 -8.30
C PHE A 117 7.47 -5.39 -9.06
N ASP A 118 6.24 -5.56 -9.56
CA ASP A 118 5.83 -6.81 -10.19
C ASP A 118 6.08 -6.82 -11.69
N TYR A 119 6.06 -5.64 -12.34
CA TYR A 119 6.32 -5.49 -13.77
C TYR A 119 7.03 -4.18 -14.09
N PRO A 120 7.89 -4.16 -15.13
CA PRO A 120 8.75 -3.00 -15.42
C PRO A 120 8.02 -1.86 -16.15
N GLU A 121 7.07 -2.16 -17.02
CA GLU A 121 6.35 -1.18 -17.84
C GLU A 121 4.83 -1.49 -17.90
N PRO A 122 3.96 -0.46 -17.99
CA PRO A 122 4.28 0.97 -17.91
C PRO A 122 4.81 1.37 -16.53
N ARG A 123 5.89 2.16 -16.49
CA ARG A 123 6.58 2.53 -15.24
C ARG A 123 5.65 3.08 -14.15
N TRP A 124 4.68 3.90 -14.54
CA TRP A 124 3.74 4.58 -13.65
C TRP A 124 2.32 4.04 -13.74
N ASN A 125 2.16 2.79 -14.22
CA ASN A 125 0.83 2.17 -14.30
C ASN A 125 0.12 2.26 -12.94
N LEU A 126 -1.08 2.82 -12.96
CA LEU A 126 -1.98 3.05 -11.83
C LEU A 126 -1.35 3.88 -10.70
N ARG A 127 -0.53 4.87 -11.05
CA ARG A 127 0.11 5.83 -10.13
C ARG A 127 0.04 7.26 -10.68
N GLY A 128 -0.41 8.21 -9.89
CA GLY A 128 -0.48 9.60 -10.34
C GLY A 128 -0.76 10.60 -9.23
N ARG A 129 -0.28 11.82 -9.45
CA ARG A 129 -0.54 12.95 -8.56
C ARG A 129 -1.63 13.84 -9.12
N LEU A 130 -2.52 14.26 -8.24
CA LEU A 130 -3.76 14.96 -8.54
C LEU A 130 -3.85 16.23 -7.71
N ARG A 131 -4.63 17.21 -8.17
CA ARG A 131 -4.94 18.42 -7.38
C ARG A 131 -6.43 18.69 -7.32
N THR A 132 -6.90 19.02 -6.12
CA THR A 132 -8.25 19.54 -5.90
C THR A 132 -8.47 20.86 -6.64
N ASP A 133 -9.73 21.17 -6.94
CA ASP A 133 -10.12 22.48 -7.46
C ASP A 133 -10.44 23.47 -6.33
N GLU A 134 -10.86 24.67 -6.70
CA GLU A 134 -11.27 25.76 -5.79
C GLU A 134 -12.37 25.35 -4.80
N GLN A 135 -13.16 24.31 -5.09
CA GLN A 135 -14.18 23.77 -4.18
C GLN A 135 -13.67 22.57 -3.37
N GLY A 136 -12.37 22.31 -3.42
CA GLY A 136 -11.70 21.19 -2.78
C GLY A 136 -12.03 19.84 -3.42
N ARG A 137 -12.60 19.79 -4.64
CA ARG A 137 -13.10 18.56 -5.24
C ARG A 137 -12.07 17.89 -6.13
N ILE A 138 -12.17 16.56 -6.20
CA ILE A 138 -11.38 15.71 -7.08
C ILE A 138 -12.27 14.65 -7.73
N GLU A 139 -11.99 14.32 -8.99
CA GLU A 139 -12.56 13.18 -9.70
C GLU A 139 -11.47 12.54 -10.56
N VAL A 140 -11.31 11.22 -10.46
CA VAL A 140 -10.32 10.44 -11.20
C VAL A 140 -10.94 9.14 -11.69
N ARG A 141 -10.63 8.79 -12.94
CA ARG A 141 -10.96 7.48 -13.52
C ARG A 141 -9.78 6.53 -13.40
N THR A 142 -10.06 5.30 -12.98
CA THR A 142 -9.14 4.16 -12.95
C THR A 142 -9.93 2.86 -13.00
N GLU A 143 -9.41 1.79 -12.40
CA GLU A 143 -9.87 0.43 -12.41
C GLU A 143 -10.04 -0.04 -10.97
N VAL A 144 -11.01 -0.92 -10.71
CA VAL A 144 -11.15 -1.55 -9.40
C VAL A 144 -9.91 -2.43 -9.13
N PRO A 145 -9.10 -2.15 -8.10
CA PRO A 145 -7.95 -2.99 -7.77
C PRO A 145 -8.42 -4.35 -7.26
N ALA A 146 -7.63 -5.40 -7.52
CA ALA A 146 -7.86 -6.68 -6.87
C ALA A 146 -7.29 -6.69 -5.44
N ALA A 147 -7.72 -7.68 -4.65
CA ALA A 147 -7.05 -8.02 -3.40
C ALA A 147 -5.59 -8.43 -3.69
N TYR A 148 -4.67 -7.90 -2.90
CA TYR A 148 -3.25 -8.23 -3.00
C TYR A 148 -2.91 -9.45 -2.15
N GLU A 149 -2.14 -10.40 -2.69
CA GLU A 149 -1.61 -11.53 -1.93
C GLU A 149 -0.10 -11.41 -1.74
N ILE A 150 0.35 -11.44 -0.49
CA ILE A 150 1.78 -11.55 -0.15
C ILE A 150 2.34 -12.84 -0.77
N PRO A 151 3.47 -12.78 -1.51
CA PRO A 151 4.06 -13.96 -2.16
C PRO A 151 4.26 -15.13 -1.20
N LYS A 152 3.46 -16.19 -1.36
CA LYS A 152 3.47 -17.38 -0.48
C LYS A 152 4.83 -18.09 -0.44
N ALA A 153 5.59 -18.03 -1.52
CA ALA A 153 6.90 -18.65 -1.62
C ALA A 153 7.99 -17.89 -0.84
N GLY A 154 7.76 -16.60 -0.58
CA GLY A 154 8.64 -15.72 0.19
C GLY A 154 8.63 -16.03 1.69
N PRO A 155 9.66 -15.61 2.44
CA PRO A 155 9.73 -15.83 3.88
C PRO A 155 8.53 -15.22 4.62
N THR A 156 8.03 -14.04 4.23
CA THR A 156 6.85 -13.43 4.88
C THR A 156 5.59 -14.29 4.68
N GLY A 157 5.38 -14.78 3.46
CA GLY A 157 4.28 -15.70 3.15
C GLY A 157 4.37 -17.03 3.91
N LYS A 158 5.59 -17.61 4.02
CA LYS A 158 5.85 -18.81 4.82
C LYS A 158 5.56 -18.59 6.31
N LEU A 159 5.89 -17.43 6.86
CA LEU A 159 5.57 -17.09 8.26
C LEU A 159 4.06 -17.01 8.47
N LEU A 160 3.32 -16.35 7.59
CA LEU A 160 1.85 -16.28 7.67
C LEU A 160 1.22 -17.68 7.61
N ALA A 161 1.71 -18.54 6.72
CA ALA A 161 1.26 -19.93 6.66
C ALA A 161 1.57 -20.70 7.94
N ALA A 162 2.77 -20.53 8.53
CA ALA A 162 3.14 -21.14 9.81
C ALA A 162 2.28 -20.64 10.99
N LEU A 163 1.75 -19.42 10.90
CA LEU A 163 0.79 -18.86 11.86
C LEU A 163 -0.68 -19.27 11.60
N GLY A 164 -0.95 -20.04 10.53
CA GLY A 164 -2.31 -20.41 10.13
C GLY A 164 -3.14 -19.23 9.61
N ARG A 165 -2.48 -18.19 9.07
CA ARG A 165 -3.13 -16.98 8.54
C ARG A 165 -3.12 -16.98 7.02
N HIS A 166 -4.10 -16.31 6.40
CA HIS A 166 -4.07 -16.04 4.96
C HIS A 166 -3.11 -14.89 4.64
N ALA A 167 -2.72 -14.77 3.37
CA ALA A 167 -1.76 -13.79 2.87
C ALA A 167 -2.41 -12.61 2.12
N PHE A 168 -3.74 -12.52 2.13
CA PHE A 168 -4.50 -11.47 1.43
C PHE A 168 -4.67 -10.18 2.22
N ARG A 169 -4.51 -9.05 1.53
CA ARG A 169 -5.05 -7.74 1.88
C ARG A 169 -6.29 -7.45 1.02
N PRO A 170 -7.32 -6.77 1.55
CA PRO A 170 -8.47 -6.37 0.73
C PRO A 170 -8.05 -5.42 -0.39
N ALA A 171 -8.88 -5.29 -1.43
CA ALA A 171 -8.71 -4.24 -2.43
C ALA A 171 -8.74 -2.84 -1.78
N HIS A 172 -7.83 -1.96 -2.19
CA HIS A 172 -7.70 -0.62 -1.61
C HIS A 172 -7.04 0.34 -2.61
N LEU A 173 -7.30 1.63 -2.42
CA LEU A 173 -6.57 2.74 -3.02
C LEU A 173 -5.70 3.34 -1.93
N HIS A 174 -4.43 3.58 -2.24
CA HIS A 174 -3.55 4.39 -1.40
C HIS A 174 -3.62 5.85 -1.86
#